data_AF-A0A3C1TNL8-F1
#
_entry.id   AF-A0A3C1TNL8-F1
#
_cell.length_a   1.000
_cell.length_b   1.000
_cell.length_c   1.000
_cell.angle_alpha   90.00
_cell.angle_beta   90.00
_cell.angle_gamma   90.00
#
_symmetry.space_group_name_H-M   'P 1'
#
loop_
_entity.id
_entity.type
_entity.pdbx_description
1 polymer ?
#
loop_
_entity_poly.entity_id
_entity_poly.type
_entity_poly.pdbx_seq_one_letter_code
_entity_poly.pdbx_strand_id
1 'polypeptide(L)'
;MSIEAHIEQHLGLSIINKQSVSTGLFSAYQVTLSNGNTVFVKYQSHPNQQLINEGRELALLGRTIHTPTVLGSCEHCLILEWIDTTQNANMQSQMGLALANLHQNTGDYFGFEFDNKIGKTPQPNGVGQNIDNWADFYWEYRLLHQITLAHQNTLISQTDYQQLLQVKDILPNLLDNTIKPTLLHGDLWSGNVLSGKNHPYFIDTASYYGHREIDFALTFMFGGFDNDFYQ
;
A
#
# COMPACT_ATOMS: atom_id res chain seq x y z
N MET A 1 5.00 -26.40 -2.52
CA MET A 1 5.55 -26.48 -1.15
C MET A 1 4.47 -25.99 -0.20
N SER A 2 4.36 -26.50 1.03
CA SER A 2 3.34 -26.00 1.96
C SER A 2 3.74 -24.63 2.52
N ILE A 3 2.79 -23.88 3.08
CA ILE A 3 3.07 -22.59 3.74
C ILE A 3 4.07 -22.78 4.89
N GLU A 4 3.96 -23.88 5.64
CA GLU A 4 4.87 -24.21 6.73
C GLU A 4 6.31 -24.32 6.23
N ALA A 5 6.52 -25.08 5.17
CA ALA A 5 7.86 -25.25 4.60
C ALA A 5 8.45 -23.92 4.09
N HIS A 6 7.63 -23.01 3.55
CA HIS A 6 8.10 -21.67 3.17
C HIS A 6 8.54 -20.83 4.38
N ILE A 7 7.78 -20.87 5.48
CA ILE A 7 8.10 -20.14 6.72
C ILE A 7 9.38 -20.70 7.36
N GLU A 8 9.44 -22.03 7.53
CA GLU A 8 10.58 -22.70 8.16
C GLU A 8 11.86 -22.52 7.35
N GLN A 9 11.77 -22.54 6.02
CA GLN A 9 12.91 -22.28 5.13
C GLN A 9 13.45 -20.84 5.26
N HIS A 10 12.57 -19.84 5.41
CA HIS A 10 13.00 -18.44 5.53
C HIS A 10 13.55 -18.11 6.91
N LEU A 11 12.92 -18.62 7.97
CA LEU A 11 13.25 -18.25 9.34
C LEU A 11 14.23 -19.21 10.01
N GLY A 12 14.39 -20.44 9.49
CA GLY A 12 15.17 -21.50 10.15
C GLY A 12 14.55 -21.97 11.47
N LEU A 13 13.26 -21.72 11.68
CA LEU A 13 12.53 -22.01 12.93
C LEU A 13 11.30 -22.86 12.62
N SER A 14 11.06 -23.89 13.41
CA SER A 14 9.86 -24.73 13.30
C SER A 14 8.61 -24.02 13.79
N ILE A 15 7.46 -24.38 13.21
CA ILE A 15 6.16 -23.83 13.62
C ILE A 15 5.57 -24.63 14.79
N ILE A 16 5.20 -23.93 15.87
CA ILE A 16 4.48 -24.51 17.02
C ILE A 16 2.96 -24.45 16.78
N ASN A 17 2.46 -23.28 16.35
CA ASN A 17 1.03 -23.05 16.17
C ASN A 17 0.78 -22.13 14.97
N LYS A 18 -0.35 -22.34 14.30
CA LYS A 18 -0.81 -21.52 13.17
C LYS A 18 -2.31 -21.30 13.28
N GLN A 19 -2.71 -20.03 13.40
CA GLN A 19 -4.10 -19.62 13.46
C GLN A 19 -4.43 -18.74 12.25
N SER A 20 -5.54 -19.04 11.55
CA SER A 20 -6.02 -18.17 10.48
C SER A 20 -6.48 -16.84 11.07
N VAL A 21 -6.06 -15.75 10.44
CA VAL A 21 -6.57 -14.41 10.71
C VAL A 21 -7.24 -13.89 9.44
N SER A 22 -8.30 -13.12 9.61
CA SER A 22 -9.04 -12.59 8.47
C SER A 22 -8.25 -11.46 7.83
N THR A 23 -7.96 -11.59 6.54
CA THR A 23 -7.47 -10.51 5.69
C THR A 23 -8.29 -10.46 4.42
N GLY A 24 -8.37 -9.30 3.78
CA GLY A 24 -9.23 -9.12 2.61
C GLY A 24 -8.82 -9.96 1.40
N LEU A 25 -7.57 -9.82 0.93
CA LEU A 25 -7.12 -10.37 -0.35
C LEU A 25 -6.46 -11.75 -0.26
N PHE A 26 -5.66 -11.94 0.78
CA PHE A 26 -4.80 -13.11 0.95
C PHE A 26 -5.34 -14.03 2.03
N SER A 27 -4.86 -15.27 2.04
CA SER A 27 -4.91 -16.05 3.29
C SER A 27 -3.86 -15.49 4.24
N ALA A 28 -4.23 -15.25 5.49
CA ALA A 28 -3.29 -14.76 6.48
C ALA A 28 -3.33 -15.57 7.76
N TYR A 29 -2.18 -15.62 8.42
CA TYR A 29 -1.98 -16.43 9.61
C TYR A 29 -1.17 -15.69 10.66
N GLN A 30 -1.57 -15.87 11.91
CA GLN A 30 -0.70 -15.68 13.07
C GLN A 30 0.04 -17.00 13.31
N VAL A 31 1.37 -16.95 13.34
CA VAL A 31 2.23 -18.14 13.47
C VAL A 31 3.12 -17.99 14.68
N THR A 32 3.05 -18.95 15.61
CA THR A 32 3.96 -19.05 16.75
C THR A 32 5.12 -19.98 16.39
N LEU A 33 6.35 -19.50 16.56
CA LEU A 33 7.58 -20.20 16.20
C LEU A 33 8.21 -20.91 17.40
N SER A 34 9.13 -21.83 17.15
CA SER A 34 9.81 -22.65 18.17
C SER A 34 10.58 -21.87 19.23
N ASN A 35 11.00 -20.63 18.92
CA ASN A 35 11.68 -19.73 19.83
C ASN A 35 10.71 -18.88 20.70
N GLY A 36 9.40 -19.09 20.56
CA GLY A 36 8.37 -18.34 21.28
C GLY A 36 7.92 -17.04 20.60
N ASN A 37 8.55 -16.62 19.50
CA ASN A 37 8.13 -15.43 18.76
C ASN A 37 6.86 -15.71 17.94
N THR A 38 6.09 -14.65 17.72
CA THR A 38 4.92 -14.67 16.84
C THR A 38 5.19 -13.83 15.60
N VAL A 39 4.79 -14.32 14.44
CA VAL A 39 4.89 -13.62 13.16
C VAL A 39 3.54 -13.60 12.45
N PHE A 40 3.36 -12.62 11.58
CA PHE A 40 2.23 -12.54 10.66
C PHE A 40 2.66 -13.04 9.29
N VAL A 41 1.85 -13.90 8.67
CA VAL A 41 2.16 -14.48 7.36
C VAL A 41 1.00 -14.26 6.41
N LYS A 42 1.23 -13.53 5.32
CA LYS A 42 0.36 -13.53 4.15
C LYS A 42 0.76 -14.66 3.21
N TYR A 43 -0.22 -15.32 2.62
CA TYR A 43 -0.01 -16.43 1.72
C TYR A 43 -0.96 -16.39 0.52
N GLN A 44 -0.42 -16.78 -0.64
CA GLN A 44 -1.17 -17.02 -1.86
C GLN A 44 -0.85 -18.38 -2.46
N SER A 45 -1.89 -19.08 -2.92
CA SER A 45 -1.76 -20.38 -3.56
C SER A 45 -1.12 -20.30 -4.96
N HIS A 46 -1.39 -19.20 -5.67
CA HIS A 46 -0.84 -18.96 -7.01
C HIS A 46 0.37 -18.03 -6.90
N PRO A 47 1.58 -18.49 -7.25
CA PRO A 47 2.79 -17.71 -7.09
C PRO A 47 2.81 -16.52 -8.05
N ASN A 48 3.20 -15.35 -7.54
CA ASN A 48 3.49 -14.14 -8.32
C ASN A 48 4.29 -13.15 -7.47
N GLN A 49 4.69 -12.01 -8.05
CA GLN A 49 5.54 -11.02 -7.40
C GLN A 49 4.83 -10.11 -6.39
N GLN A 50 3.51 -10.21 -6.19
CA GLN A 50 2.73 -9.26 -5.38
C GLN A 50 3.21 -9.18 -3.92
N LEU A 51 3.43 -10.32 -3.27
CA LEU A 51 3.89 -10.35 -1.86
C LEU A 51 5.37 -9.95 -1.71
N ILE A 52 6.19 -10.16 -2.74
CA ILE A 52 7.57 -9.67 -2.79
C ILE A 52 7.57 -8.14 -2.91
N ASN A 53 6.75 -7.60 -3.82
CA ASN A 53 6.60 -6.17 -4.05
C ASN A 53 6.10 -5.46 -2.79
N GLU A 54 5.06 -5.99 -2.13
CA GLU A 54 4.56 -5.44 -0.86
C GLU A 54 5.66 -5.43 0.23
N GLY A 55 6.45 -6.50 0.35
CA GLY A 55 7.60 -6.53 1.26
C GLY A 55 8.65 -5.46 0.94
N ARG A 56 8.94 -5.22 -0.35
CA ARG A 56 9.87 -4.16 -0.78
C ARG A 56 9.35 -2.77 -0.45
N GLU A 57 8.06 -2.54 -0.64
CA GLU A 57 7.40 -1.27 -0.31
C GLU A 57 7.42 -1.02 1.21
N LEU A 58 7.02 -2.00 2.02
CA LEU A 58 7.08 -1.90 3.49
C LEU A 58 8.50 -1.62 3.98
N ALA A 59 9.51 -2.26 3.40
CA ALA A 59 10.91 -2.03 3.75
C ALA A 59 11.41 -0.64 3.32
N LEU A 60 10.88 -0.08 2.22
CA LEU A 60 11.19 1.28 1.77
C LEU A 60 10.56 2.32 2.71
N LEU A 61 9.26 2.21 2.98
CA LEU A 61 8.52 3.09 3.89
C LEU A 61 9.08 3.01 5.32
N GLY A 62 9.48 1.81 5.74
CA GLY A 62 10.10 1.50 7.04
C GLY A 62 11.38 2.29 7.36
N ARG A 63 11.97 2.97 6.37
CA ARG A 63 13.11 3.86 6.56
C ARG A 63 12.73 5.20 7.19
N THR A 64 11.45 5.59 7.13
CA THR A 64 10.95 6.89 7.60
C THR A 64 9.83 6.75 8.63
N ILE A 65 8.91 5.82 8.38
CA ILE A 65 7.76 5.56 9.25
C ILE A 65 7.79 4.13 9.76
N HIS A 66 6.99 3.83 10.78
CA HIS A 66 6.89 2.49 11.30
C HIS A 66 6.01 1.61 10.40
N THR A 67 6.63 0.57 9.85
CA THR A 67 5.96 -0.55 9.16
C THR A 67 6.34 -1.85 9.88
N PRO A 68 5.57 -2.94 9.75
CA PRO A 68 6.00 -4.23 10.26
C PRO A 68 7.33 -4.64 9.64
N THR A 69 8.27 -5.10 10.46
CA THR A 69 9.56 -5.58 9.95
C THR A 69 9.34 -6.74 8.99
N VAL A 70 9.93 -6.65 7.79
CA VAL A 70 9.88 -7.74 6.79
C VAL A 70 10.91 -8.80 7.15
N LEU A 71 10.45 -9.98 7.56
CA LEU A 71 11.28 -11.09 8.00
C LEU A 71 11.63 -12.05 6.85
N GLY A 72 10.81 -12.05 5.79
CA GLY A 72 11.05 -12.84 4.59
C GLY A 72 9.92 -12.70 3.58
N SER A 73 10.23 -12.89 2.30
CA SER A 73 9.22 -12.83 1.23
C SER A 73 9.62 -13.72 0.07
N CYS A 74 8.64 -14.38 -0.54
CA CYS A 74 8.78 -15.10 -1.80
C CYS A 74 7.47 -15.02 -2.60
N GLU A 75 7.41 -15.68 -3.75
CA GLU A 75 6.23 -15.63 -4.61
C GLU A 75 4.96 -16.21 -3.96
N HIS A 76 5.09 -16.98 -2.88
CA HIS A 76 3.96 -17.57 -2.16
C HIS A 76 3.62 -16.87 -0.85
N CYS A 77 4.57 -16.21 -0.20
CA CYS A 77 4.34 -15.65 1.13
C CYS A 77 5.12 -14.36 1.42
N LEU A 78 4.56 -13.56 2.32
CA LEU A 78 5.22 -12.44 2.99
C LEU A 78 5.14 -12.69 4.50
N ILE A 79 6.28 -12.68 5.17
CA ILE A 79 6.44 -12.92 6.60
C ILE A 79 6.82 -11.59 7.25
N LEU A 80 5.98 -11.12 8.15
CA LEU A 80 6.11 -9.85 8.84
C LEU A 80 6.19 -10.07 10.34
N GLU A 81 6.78 -9.10 11.02
CA GLU A 81 6.62 -8.90 12.45
C GLU A 81 5.13 -8.91 12.83
N TRP A 82 4.79 -9.58 13.94
CA TRP A 82 3.46 -9.49 14.51
C TRP A 82 3.34 -8.20 15.33
N ILE A 83 2.33 -7.39 15.04
CA ILE A 83 2.06 -6.14 15.75
C ILE A 83 0.92 -6.33 16.75
N ASP A 84 1.22 -6.18 18.03
CA ASP A 84 0.20 -6.13 19.07
C ASP A 84 -0.50 -4.76 19.06
N THR A 85 -1.81 -4.80 18.80
CA THR A 85 -2.64 -3.60 18.74
C THR A 85 -3.14 -3.20 20.12
N THR A 86 -3.16 -1.90 20.38
CA THR A 86 -3.61 -1.31 21.65
C THR A 86 -4.36 -0.01 21.38
N GLN A 87 -5.17 0.44 22.35
CA GLN A 87 -5.72 1.79 22.29
C GLN A 87 -4.64 2.79 22.71
N ASN A 88 -4.27 3.69 21.79
CA ASN A 88 -3.35 4.79 22.05
C ASN A 88 -4.08 6.11 21.79
N ALA A 89 -4.21 6.95 22.81
CA ALA A 89 -4.95 8.20 22.73
C ALA A 89 -4.29 9.24 21.80
N ASN A 90 -2.97 9.15 21.60
CA ASN A 90 -2.22 10.08 20.74
C ASN A 90 -2.06 9.55 19.31
N MET A 91 -2.75 8.47 18.96
CA MET A 91 -2.54 7.74 17.71
C MET A 91 -2.73 8.61 16.47
N GLN A 92 -3.76 9.47 16.47
CA GLN A 92 -4.12 10.29 15.31
C GLN A 92 -3.04 11.34 14.99
N SER A 93 -2.59 12.10 15.98
CA SER A 93 -1.49 13.06 15.79
C SER A 93 -0.16 12.38 15.44
N GLN A 94 0.13 11.21 16.01
CA GLN A 94 1.30 10.42 15.62
C GLN A 94 1.21 9.93 14.17
N MET A 95 0.03 9.53 13.69
CA MET A 95 -0.18 9.16 12.29
C MET A 95 0.04 10.34 11.34
N GLY A 96 -0.51 11.52 11.67
CA GLY A 96 -0.35 12.74 10.89
C GLY A 96 1.13 13.13 10.75
N LEU A 97 1.86 13.15 11.87
CA LEU A 97 3.29 13.43 11.88
C LEU A 97 4.10 12.40 11.09
N ALA A 98 3.78 11.11 11.23
CA ALA A 98 4.45 10.05 10.47
C ALA A 98 4.22 10.22 8.96
N LEU A 99 2.99 10.50 8.54
CA LEU A 99 2.66 10.74 7.13
C LEU A 99 3.38 11.98 6.58
N ALA A 100 3.38 13.08 7.34
CA ALA A 100 4.10 14.29 6.97
C ALA A 100 5.60 14.04 6.77
N ASN A 101 6.21 13.21 7.62
CA ASN A 101 7.61 12.78 7.47
C ASN A 101 7.81 11.89 6.24
N LEU A 102 6.92 10.92 5.99
CA LEU A 102 6.97 10.09 4.79
C LEU A 102 6.96 10.98 3.53
N HIS A 103 6.07 11.96 3.49
CA HIS A 103 5.91 12.87 2.36
C HIS A 103 7.07 13.86 2.16
N GLN A 104 8.09 13.89 3.03
CA GLN A 104 9.34 14.59 2.75
C GLN A 104 10.27 13.81 1.81
N ASN A 105 10.02 12.52 1.58
CA ASN A 105 10.79 11.71 0.64
C ASN A 105 10.34 11.99 -0.79
N THR A 106 11.10 12.83 -1.50
CA THR A 106 10.81 13.19 -2.89
C THR A 106 11.60 12.35 -3.89
N GLY A 107 11.06 12.22 -5.10
CA GLY A 107 11.73 11.62 -6.25
C GLY A 107 11.85 12.59 -7.42
N ASP A 108 12.65 12.22 -8.42
CA ASP A 108 12.81 13.01 -9.65
C ASP A 108 11.62 12.86 -10.61
N TYR A 109 10.95 11.69 -10.59
CA TYR A 109 9.87 11.34 -11.51
C TYR A 109 8.70 10.69 -10.78
N PHE A 110 7.50 10.84 -11.34
CA PHE A 110 6.30 10.14 -10.91
C PHE A 110 6.33 8.68 -11.36
N GLY A 111 5.76 7.79 -10.53
CA GLY A 111 5.74 6.36 -10.78
C GLY A 111 6.57 5.58 -9.77
N PHE A 112 7.03 4.40 -10.17
CA PHE A 112 7.76 3.50 -9.27
C PHE A 112 8.66 2.54 -10.04
N GLU A 113 9.55 1.86 -9.32
CA GLU A 113 10.52 0.93 -9.92
C GLU A 113 9.89 -0.37 -10.45
N PHE A 114 8.65 -0.68 -10.06
CA PHE A 114 7.88 -1.80 -10.58
C PHE A 114 6.38 -1.49 -10.55
N ASP A 115 5.61 -2.19 -11.39
CA ASP A 115 4.16 -2.20 -11.29
C ASP A 115 3.73 -3.02 -10.06
N ASN A 116 2.76 -2.49 -9.31
CA ASN A 116 2.19 -3.14 -8.14
C ASN A 116 0.67 -3.28 -8.30
N LYS A 117 -0.05 -3.37 -7.19
CA LYS A 117 -1.52 -3.45 -7.19
C LYS A 117 -2.08 -2.55 -6.10
N ILE A 118 -3.25 -1.98 -6.41
CA ILE A 118 -4.15 -1.40 -5.41
C ILE A 118 -5.32 -2.36 -5.23
N GLY A 119 -5.36 -3.01 -4.06
CA GLY A 119 -6.23 -4.17 -3.84
C GLY A 119 -5.97 -5.29 -4.86
N LYS A 120 -7.00 -5.64 -5.65
CA LYS A 120 -6.90 -6.69 -6.70
C LYS A 120 -6.48 -6.13 -8.06
N THR A 121 -6.58 -4.82 -8.26
CA THR A 121 -6.38 -4.22 -9.57
C THR A 121 -4.91 -3.93 -9.84
N PRO A 122 -4.39 -4.22 -11.04
CA PRO A 122 -3.07 -3.77 -11.45
C PRO A 122 -2.93 -2.27 -11.27
N GLN A 123 -1.76 -1.82 -10.81
CA GLN A 123 -1.41 -0.42 -10.72
C GLN A 123 -0.13 -0.20 -11.54
N PRO A 124 -0.26 0.23 -12.81
CA PRO A 124 0.89 0.50 -13.64
C PRO A 124 1.61 1.76 -13.12
N ASN A 125 2.93 1.74 -13.10
CA ASN A 125 3.77 2.74 -12.46
C ASN A 125 4.77 3.40 -13.42
N GLY A 126 4.56 3.25 -14.74
CA GLY A 126 5.42 3.88 -15.74
C GLY A 126 6.86 3.40 -15.66
N VAL A 127 7.09 2.10 -15.41
CA VAL A 127 8.42 1.55 -15.16
C VAL A 127 9.40 1.93 -16.28
N GLY A 128 10.53 2.54 -15.89
CA GLY A 128 11.58 2.99 -16.82
C GLY A 128 11.24 4.27 -17.59
N GLN A 129 10.14 4.94 -17.28
CA GLN A 129 9.78 6.26 -17.83
C GLN A 129 10.22 7.37 -16.89
N ASN A 130 10.59 8.51 -17.49
CA ASN A 130 10.96 9.74 -16.78
C ASN A 130 9.80 10.73 -16.85
N ILE A 131 8.74 10.48 -16.07
CA ILE A 131 7.51 11.29 -16.11
C ILE A 131 7.62 12.39 -15.06
N ASP A 132 7.70 13.64 -15.48
CA ASP A 132 7.87 14.82 -14.62
C ASP A 132 6.61 15.70 -14.53
N ASN A 133 5.54 15.33 -15.24
CA ASN A 133 4.23 15.98 -15.16
C ASN A 133 3.22 15.11 -14.42
N TRP A 134 2.65 15.63 -13.33
CA TRP A 134 1.68 14.88 -12.52
C TRP A 134 0.37 14.65 -13.27
N ALA A 135 -0.13 15.63 -14.04
CA ALA A 135 -1.40 15.50 -14.74
C ALA A 135 -1.34 14.38 -15.78
N ASP A 136 -0.22 14.27 -16.51
CA ASP A 136 0.02 13.18 -17.46
C ASP A 136 0.10 11.83 -16.76
N PHE A 137 0.87 11.73 -15.65
CA PHE A 137 0.97 10.49 -14.88
C PHE A 137 -0.40 10.05 -14.33
N TYR A 138 -1.11 10.96 -13.67
CA TYR A 138 -2.37 10.68 -13.01
C TYR A 138 -3.47 10.34 -14.01
N TRP A 139 -3.50 11.02 -15.16
CA TRP A 139 -4.40 10.67 -16.24
C TRP A 139 -4.13 9.25 -16.76
N GLU A 140 -2.93 8.99 -17.25
CA GLU A 140 -2.61 7.75 -17.98
C GLU A 140 -2.60 6.52 -17.05
N TYR A 141 -1.89 6.62 -15.93
CA TYR A 141 -1.56 5.47 -15.07
C TYR A 141 -2.50 5.28 -13.87
N ARG A 142 -3.44 6.22 -13.63
CA ARG A 142 -4.44 6.08 -12.57
C ARG A 142 -5.86 6.12 -13.14
N LEU A 143 -6.30 7.28 -13.63
CA LEU A 143 -7.69 7.49 -14.04
C LEU A 143 -8.05 6.68 -15.28
N LEU A 144 -7.34 6.88 -16.40
CA LEU A 144 -7.62 6.20 -17.66
C LEU A 144 -7.52 4.68 -17.50
N HIS A 145 -6.53 4.21 -16.73
CA HIS A 145 -6.39 2.78 -16.43
C HIS A 145 -7.65 2.20 -15.76
N GLN A 146 -8.12 2.82 -14.68
CA GLN A 146 -9.32 2.35 -13.96
C GLN A 146 -10.61 2.53 -14.79
N ILE A 147 -10.76 3.65 -15.52
CA ILE A 147 -11.90 3.89 -16.42
C ILE A 147 -11.97 2.81 -17.51
N THR A 148 -10.81 2.46 -18.11
CA THR A 148 -10.70 1.43 -19.14
C THR A 148 -11.03 0.05 -18.57
N LEU A 149 -10.48 -0.30 -17.40
CA LEU A 149 -10.80 -1.56 -16.73
C LEU A 149 -12.29 -1.65 -16.39
N ALA A 150 -12.89 -0.58 -15.85
CA ALA A 150 -14.31 -0.56 -15.52
C ALA A 150 -15.18 -0.79 -16.76
N HIS A 151 -14.84 -0.17 -17.88
CA HIS A 151 -15.55 -0.36 -19.15
C HIS A 151 -15.38 -1.78 -19.71
N GLN A 152 -14.14 -2.30 -19.73
CA GLN A 152 -13.85 -3.66 -20.20
C GLN A 152 -14.57 -4.74 -19.37
N ASN A 153 -14.75 -4.48 -18.07
CA ASN A 153 -15.50 -5.35 -17.16
C ASN A 153 -16.99 -5.02 -17.10
N THR A 154 -17.52 -4.18 -18.01
CA THR A 154 -18.94 -3.83 -18.13
C THR A 154 -19.56 -3.19 -16.87
N LEU A 155 -18.74 -2.54 -16.04
CA LEU A 155 -19.17 -1.84 -14.82
C LEU A 155 -19.72 -0.43 -15.07
N ILE A 156 -19.40 0.15 -16.23
CA ILE A 156 -19.87 1.46 -16.69
C ILE A 156 -20.38 1.37 -18.13
N SER A 157 -21.30 2.24 -18.52
CA SER A 157 -21.82 2.27 -19.88
C SER A 157 -20.81 2.89 -20.87
N GLN A 158 -21.02 2.66 -22.17
CA GLN A 158 -20.26 3.34 -23.22
C GLN A 158 -20.39 4.87 -23.12
N THR A 159 -21.56 5.36 -22.66
CA THR A 159 -21.81 6.80 -22.44
C THR A 159 -20.96 7.33 -21.29
N ASP A 160 -20.97 6.65 -20.13
CA ASP A 160 -20.17 7.04 -18.95
C ASP A 160 -18.68 7.02 -19.29
N TYR A 161 -18.22 6.00 -20.01
CA TYR A 161 -16.84 5.91 -20.48
C TYR A 161 -16.45 7.15 -21.30
N GLN A 162 -17.25 7.54 -22.29
CA GLN A 162 -16.97 8.73 -23.12
C GLN A 162 -17.01 10.03 -22.31
N GLN A 163 -17.89 10.14 -21.31
CA GLN A 163 -17.93 11.31 -20.42
C GLN A 163 -16.69 11.38 -19.53
N LEU A 164 -16.28 10.25 -18.95
CA LEU A 164 -15.08 10.18 -18.10
C LEU A 164 -13.79 10.49 -18.89
N LEU A 165 -13.75 10.17 -20.20
CA LEU A 165 -12.63 10.56 -21.06
C LEU A 165 -12.42 12.09 -21.16
N GLN A 166 -13.47 12.88 -20.97
CA GLN A 166 -13.38 14.35 -21.01
C GLN A 166 -12.65 14.93 -19.80
N VAL A 167 -12.44 14.15 -18.73
CA VAL A 167 -11.66 14.59 -17.56
C VAL A 167 -10.23 14.95 -17.95
N LYS A 168 -9.66 14.30 -18.98
CA LYS A 168 -8.31 14.59 -19.49
C LYS A 168 -8.11 16.07 -19.79
N ASP A 169 -9.10 16.70 -20.43
CA ASP A 169 -8.99 18.06 -20.95
C ASP A 169 -9.08 19.12 -19.85
N ILE A 170 -9.64 18.77 -18.68
CA ILE A 170 -9.78 19.69 -17.54
C ILE A 170 -8.70 19.50 -16.47
N LEU A 171 -8.02 18.35 -16.42
CA LEU A 171 -6.99 18.06 -15.42
C LEU A 171 -5.90 19.13 -15.31
N PRO A 172 -5.33 19.67 -16.41
CA PRO A 172 -4.32 20.73 -16.33
C PRO A 172 -4.83 22.02 -15.68
N ASN A 173 -6.14 22.26 -15.65
CA ASN A 173 -6.75 23.42 -15.01
C ASN A 173 -7.09 23.18 -13.53
N LEU A 174 -7.19 21.91 -13.11
CA LEU A 174 -7.49 21.50 -11.73
C LEU A 174 -6.23 21.27 -10.90
N LEU A 175 -5.10 20.97 -11.55
CA LEU A 175 -3.85 20.57 -10.91
C LEU A 175 -2.79 21.66 -11.06
N ASP A 176 -2.02 21.88 -9.99
CA ASP A 176 -0.88 22.78 -10.02
C ASP A 176 0.34 22.10 -10.68
N ASN A 177 1.10 22.87 -11.47
CA ASN A 177 2.36 22.45 -12.06
C ASN A 177 3.52 22.41 -11.05
N THR A 178 3.32 22.84 -9.80
CA THR A 178 4.34 22.76 -8.73
C THR A 178 4.35 21.42 -7.99
N ILE A 179 3.42 20.51 -8.30
CA ILE A 179 3.33 19.19 -7.68
C ILE A 179 4.65 18.42 -7.89
N LYS A 180 5.23 17.92 -6.80
CA LYS A 180 6.47 17.16 -6.81
C LYS A 180 6.22 15.67 -6.56
N PRO A 181 6.97 14.77 -7.21
CA PRO A 181 6.90 13.34 -6.91
C PRO A 181 7.26 13.09 -5.45
N THR A 182 6.30 12.56 -4.69
CA THR A 182 6.39 12.31 -3.26
C THR A 182 6.12 10.85 -3.01
N LEU A 183 6.94 10.18 -2.18
CA LEU A 183 6.71 8.80 -1.80
C LEU A 183 5.39 8.69 -1.02
N LEU A 184 4.46 7.88 -1.54
CA LEU A 184 3.14 7.67 -0.96
C LEU A 184 3.04 6.30 -0.30
N HIS A 185 2.13 6.19 0.67
CA HIS A 185 1.61 4.89 1.10
C HIS A 185 0.80 4.23 -0.03
N GLY A 186 0.00 5.02 -0.72
CA GLY A 186 -0.74 4.62 -1.92
C GLY A 186 -2.07 3.90 -1.67
N ASP A 187 -2.29 3.38 -0.45
CA ASP A 187 -3.56 2.81 0.01
C ASP A 187 -3.90 3.26 1.45
N LEU A 188 -3.78 4.55 1.76
CA LEU A 188 -3.91 5.02 3.15
C LEU A 188 -5.37 5.24 3.58
N TRP A 189 -5.91 4.28 4.30
CA TRP A 189 -7.20 4.39 4.99
C TRP A 189 -7.14 3.75 6.38
N SER A 190 -8.16 3.92 7.21
CA SER A 190 -8.09 3.53 8.63
C SER A 190 -7.89 2.03 8.86
N GLY A 191 -8.20 1.18 7.88
CA GLY A 191 -7.92 -0.25 7.95
C GLY A 191 -6.45 -0.62 7.72
N ASN A 192 -5.67 0.27 7.12
CA ASN A 192 -4.27 0.07 6.76
C ASN A 192 -3.29 0.76 7.74
N VAL A 193 -3.79 1.15 8.92
CA VAL A 193 -2.95 1.64 10.01
C VAL A 193 -3.34 0.96 11.32
N LEU A 194 -2.35 0.36 11.99
CA LEU A 194 -2.51 -0.32 13.26
C LEU A 194 -2.01 0.58 14.40
N SER A 195 -2.82 0.68 15.46
CA SER A 195 -2.41 1.37 16.69
C SER A 195 -1.52 0.46 17.53
N GLY A 196 -0.21 0.53 17.30
CA GLY A 196 0.78 -0.16 18.13
C GLY A 196 0.89 0.47 19.52
N LYS A 197 1.61 -0.20 20.43
CA LYS A 197 1.76 0.24 21.81
C LYS A 197 2.29 1.67 21.98
N ASN A 198 3.25 2.07 21.13
CA ASN A 198 3.94 3.35 21.25
C ASN A 198 3.77 4.25 20.01
N HIS A 199 3.42 3.67 18.86
CA HIS A 199 3.41 4.37 17.57
C HIS A 199 2.47 3.67 16.57
N PRO A 200 2.07 4.39 15.51
CA PRO A 200 1.41 3.79 14.35
C PRO A 200 2.24 2.69 13.71
N TYR A 201 1.57 1.74 13.05
CA TYR A 201 2.17 0.87 12.06
C TYR A 201 1.36 0.94 10.77
N PHE A 202 2.01 1.32 9.68
CA PHE A 202 1.40 1.38 8.36
C PHE A 202 1.58 0.03 7.66
N ILE A 203 0.51 -0.50 7.10
CA ILE A 203 0.43 -1.85 6.51
C ILE A 203 -0.27 -1.79 5.15
N ASP A 204 -0.17 -2.87 4.37
CA ASP A 204 -0.93 -3.06 3.13
C ASP A 204 -0.74 -1.90 2.14
N THR A 205 0.49 -1.75 1.67
CA THR A 205 0.92 -0.62 0.83
C THR A 205 0.60 -0.83 -0.65
N ALA A 206 0.48 0.27 -1.39
CA ALA A 206 0.44 0.32 -2.85
C ALA A 206 1.34 1.46 -3.35
N SER A 207 2.59 1.46 -2.88
CA SER A 207 3.47 2.64 -2.88
C SER A 207 3.89 3.06 -4.28
N TYR A 208 4.06 4.38 -4.46
CA TYR A 208 4.67 5.00 -5.65
C TYR A 208 5.03 6.45 -5.34
N TYR A 209 5.80 7.09 -6.22
CA TYR A 209 6.01 8.54 -6.19
C TYR A 209 4.86 9.24 -6.91
N GLY A 210 4.04 9.98 -6.17
CA GLY A 210 2.84 10.65 -6.67
C GLY A 210 2.60 11.99 -5.99
N HIS A 211 1.39 12.54 -6.18
CA HIS A 211 0.96 13.70 -5.42
C HIS A 211 0.54 13.30 -3.99
N ARG A 212 1.14 13.94 -2.98
CA ARG A 212 0.85 13.69 -1.55
C ARG A 212 -0.64 13.71 -1.17
N GLU A 213 -1.44 14.51 -1.86
CA GLU A 213 -2.89 14.60 -1.64
C GLU A 213 -3.64 13.30 -1.91
N ILE A 214 -3.05 12.34 -2.62
CA ILE A 214 -3.64 11.02 -2.83
C ILE A 214 -3.81 10.25 -1.51
N ASP A 215 -2.81 10.26 -0.63
CA ASP A 215 -2.93 9.59 0.67
C ASP A 215 -4.02 10.25 1.52
N PHE A 216 -4.13 11.59 1.48
CA PHE A 216 -5.20 12.31 2.16
C PHE A 216 -6.58 12.05 1.55
N ALA A 217 -6.70 11.96 0.22
CA ALA A 217 -7.99 11.69 -0.42
C ALA A 217 -8.60 10.35 0.05
N LEU A 218 -7.75 9.34 0.29
CA LEU A 218 -8.19 8.04 0.80
C LEU A 218 -8.62 8.08 2.27
N THR A 219 -8.06 8.98 3.09
CA THR A 219 -8.48 9.16 4.50
C THR A 219 -9.91 9.70 4.60
N PHE A 220 -10.34 10.53 3.64
CA PHE A 220 -11.71 11.02 3.55
C PHE A 220 -12.70 9.99 2.99
N MET A 221 -12.26 9.07 2.13
CA MET A 221 -13.16 8.12 1.46
C MET A 221 -13.69 7.03 2.38
N PHE A 222 -12.89 6.57 3.33
CA PHE A 222 -13.25 5.47 4.24
C PHE A 222 -13.38 5.88 5.71
N GLY A 223 -13.04 7.13 6.05
CA GLY A 223 -13.12 7.68 7.41
C GLY A 223 -12.07 7.09 8.36
N GLY A 224 -12.27 7.32 9.67
CA GLY A 224 -11.40 6.81 10.74
C GLY A 224 -10.23 7.71 11.13
N PHE A 225 -10.19 8.94 10.59
CA PHE A 225 -9.23 9.98 10.94
C PHE A 225 -9.96 11.19 11.51
N ASP A 226 -9.47 11.74 12.61
CA ASP A 226 -10.03 12.93 13.25
C ASP A 226 -9.14 14.16 13.05
N ASN A 227 -9.53 15.29 13.63
CA ASN A 227 -8.83 16.56 13.46
C ASN A 227 -7.38 16.53 13.95
N ASP A 228 -7.01 15.63 14.87
CA ASP A 228 -5.65 15.57 15.41
C ASP A 228 -4.68 14.98 14.38
N PHE A 229 -5.16 14.19 13.42
CA PHE A 229 -4.36 13.70 12.29
C PHE A 229 -4.00 14.80 11.28
N TYR A 230 -4.86 15.80 11.10
CA TYR A 230 -4.69 16.85 10.09
C TYR A 230 -3.99 18.11 10.60
N GLN A 231 -3.62 18.16 11.89
CA GLN A 231 -2.90 19.27 12.54
C GLN A 231 -1.40 19.04 12.53
#